data_AF-A0A7X8AYH6-F1
#
_entry.id   AF-A0A7X8AYH6-F1
#
_cell.length_a   1.000
_cell.length_b   1.000
_cell.length_c   1.000
_cell.angle_alpha   90.00
_cell.angle_beta   90.00
_cell.angle_gamma   90.00
#
_symmetry.space_group_name_H-M   'P 1'
#
loop_
_entity.id
_entity.type
_entity.pdbx_description
1 polymer ?
#
loop_
_entity_poly.entity_id
_entity_poly.type
_entity_poly.pdbx_seq_one_letter_code
_entity_poly.pdbx_strand_id
1 'polypeptide(L)'
;MTFRQFVFHNVFRNVRLYAAYFLSSLFTVSVFFTFAIFAFHPELAGPGMNSHVLKGMAVAGGIIYVFSFFYVLYSMNAFLRSRKKEFGVLLIHGMTSYQIRWMVFLENMIIGFAATGIGILLGLIFAKAVLLIAETVLEMDQSLYFYFPTLAIVVTFVSFITLFFFISVFITFMLRTKKIISLIKGDAKERKEPKFSIILSVLAILLLATGYGMAFSVEGIKVMAAFVPVVVLVIVGTYLFFSQLSIFVISRLKKNENVFWRKTNMLLFADLAFRMKDNARAFFLVAIISTVAFSAIGTLFGFNSYLTKEFQRANPISFSYIDNTSGDRVKVSEDLELIERTLEDYGLSYKKESVTLHHYAQEENKPQVVIAPVSDYNKYARLLGEKEI
;
A
#
# COMPACT_ATOMS: atom_id res chain seq x y z
N MET A 1 20.95 -17.67 -38.87
CA MET A 1 19.99 -17.41 -37.76
C MET A 1 19.02 -16.32 -38.20
N THR A 2 17.72 -16.47 -37.95
CA THR A 2 16.75 -15.38 -38.20
C THR A 2 16.76 -14.36 -37.06
N PHE A 3 16.33 -13.12 -37.33
CA PHE A 3 16.29 -12.05 -36.33
C PHE A 3 15.44 -12.43 -35.09
N ARG A 4 14.32 -13.13 -35.30
CA ARG A 4 13.47 -13.61 -34.20
C ARG A 4 14.17 -14.68 -33.34
N GLN A 5 14.91 -15.60 -33.99
CA GLN A 5 15.73 -16.59 -33.27
C GLN A 5 16.84 -15.92 -32.45
N PHE A 6 17.49 -14.89 -32.99
CA PHE A 6 18.48 -14.12 -32.24
C PHE A 6 17.89 -13.50 -30.97
N VAL A 7 16.72 -12.86 -31.08
CA VAL A 7 16.01 -12.25 -29.94
C VAL A 7 15.69 -13.29 -28.85
N PHE A 8 15.12 -14.43 -29.24
CA PHE A 8 14.78 -15.49 -28.30
C PHE A 8 16.03 -16.02 -27.58
N HIS A 9 17.07 -16.36 -28.33
CA HIS A 9 18.33 -16.83 -27.73
C HIS A 9 18.98 -15.76 -26.84
N ASN A 10 18.81 -14.47 -27.12
CA ASN A 10 19.36 -13.41 -26.30
C ASN A 10 18.73 -13.38 -24.89
N VAL A 11 17.40 -13.53 -24.81
CA VAL A 11 16.68 -13.60 -23.53
C VAL A 11 17.11 -14.81 -22.71
N PHE A 12 17.19 -15.99 -23.33
CA PHE A 12 17.52 -17.25 -22.64
C PHE A 12 19.00 -17.44 -22.34
N ARG A 13 19.92 -16.84 -23.11
CA ARG A 13 21.37 -16.97 -22.87
C ARG A 13 21.85 -16.00 -21.79
N ASN A 14 21.18 -14.86 -21.64
CA ASN A 14 21.56 -13.81 -20.69
C ASN A 14 20.61 -13.74 -19.49
N VAL A 15 20.08 -14.88 -19.01
CA VAL A 15 19.04 -14.93 -17.94
C VAL A 15 19.38 -14.06 -16.74
N ARG A 16 20.64 -14.03 -16.29
CA ARG A 16 21.07 -13.22 -15.13
C ARG A 16 20.81 -11.72 -15.32
N LEU A 17 20.97 -11.21 -16.53
CA LEU A 17 20.78 -9.80 -16.87
C LEU A 17 19.28 -9.46 -17.00
N TYR A 18 18.47 -10.44 -17.42
CA TYR A 18 17.03 -10.31 -17.62
C TYR A 18 16.21 -10.65 -16.36
N ALA A 19 16.79 -11.38 -15.41
CA ALA A 19 16.14 -11.86 -14.20
C ALA A 19 15.56 -10.73 -13.36
N ALA A 20 16.26 -9.60 -13.22
CA ALA A 20 15.77 -8.46 -12.44
C ALA A 20 14.47 -7.87 -13.04
N TYR A 21 14.43 -7.70 -14.36
CA TYR A 21 13.26 -7.16 -15.06
C TYR A 21 12.09 -8.17 -15.06
N PHE A 22 12.39 -9.44 -15.31
CA PHE A 22 11.43 -10.53 -15.25
C PHE A 22 10.81 -10.67 -13.85
N LEU A 23 11.62 -10.73 -12.79
CA LEU A 23 11.16 -10.87 -11.41
C LEU A 23 10.33 -9.67 -10.96
N SER A 24 10.76 -8.46 -11.33
CA SER A 24 9.99 -7.22 -11.10
C SER A 24 8.61 -7.30 -11.76
N SER A 25 8.56 -7.74 -13.01
CA SER A 25 7.31 -7.86 -13.77
C SER A 25 6.40 -8.94 -13.19
N LEU A 26 6.96 -10.11 -12.88
CA LEU A 26 6.28 -11.24 -12.26
C LEU A 26 5.68 -10.86 -10.91
N PHE A 27 6.43 -10.16 -10.06
CA PHE A 27 5.93 -9.69 -8.78
C PHE A 27 4.73 -8.74 -8.95
N THR A 28 4.80 -7.84 -9.93
CA THR A 28 3.72 -6.89 -10.22
C THR A 28 2.44 -7.59 -10.67
N VAL A 29 2.57 -8.57 -11.59
CA VAL A 29 1.44 -9.42 -12.02
C VAL A 29 0.87 -10.17 -10.82
N SER A 30 1.72 -10.77 -9.99
CA SER A 30 1.30 -11.57 -8.84
C SER A 30 0.48 -10.72 -7.86
N VAL A 31 0.94 -9.50 -7.53
CA VAL A 31 0.22 -8.59 -6.62
C VAL A 31 -1.14 -8.17 -7.20
N PHE A 32 -1.19 -7.79 -8.47
CA PHE A 32 -2.47 -7.44 -9.11
C PHE A 32 -3.41 -8.63 -9.16
N PHE A 33 -2.91 -9.82 -9.49
CA PHE A 33 -3.71 -11.04 -9.54
C PHE A 33 -4.25 -11.42 -8.17
N THR A 34 -3.41 -11.34 -7.13
CA THR A 34 -3.81 -11.53 -5.74
C THR A 34 -4.95 -10.60 -5.34
N PHE A 35 -4.85 -9.32 -5.69
CA PHE A 35 -5.94 -8.37 -5.49
C PHE A 35 -7.19 -8.76 -6.30
N ALA A 36 -7.04 -9.17 -7.56
CA ALA A 36 -8.16 -9.57 -8.41
C ALA A 36 -8.91 -10.81 -7.89
N ILE A 37 -8.22 -11.79 -7.29
CA ILE A 37 -8.84 -12.95 -6.64
C ILE A 37 -9.75 -12.50 -5.50
N PHE A 38 -9.26 -11.60 -4.66
CA PHE A 38 -10.06 -11.03 -3.59
C PHE A 38 -11.20 -10.18 -4.15
N ALA A 39 -10.93 -9.37 -5.18
CA ALA A 39 -11.88 -8.43 -5.72
C ALA A 39 -13.09 -9.08 -6.41
N PHE A 40 -12.87 -10.23 -7.05
CA PHE A 40 -13.89 -10.98 -7.77
C PHE A 40 -14.39 -12.20 -6.99
N HIS A 41 -14.20 -12.23 -5.67
CA HIS A 41 -14.68 -13.33 -4.83
C HIS A 41 -16.23 -13.35 -4.81
N PRO A 42 -16.91 -14.51 -4.95
CA PRO A 42 -18.37 -14.59 -4.99
C PRO A 42 -19.07 -13.93 -3.79
N GLU A 43 -18.55 -14.14 -2.58
CA GLU A 43 -19.06 -13.51 -1.36
C GLU A 43 -18.91 -11.98 -1.34
N LEU A 44 -17.96 -11.43 -2.10
CA LEU A 44 -17.68 -9.99 -2.13
C LEU A 44 -18.26 -9.28 -3.37
N ALA A 45 -18.60 -10.03 -4.41
CA ALA A 45 -19.17 -9.54 -5.66
C ALA A 45 -20.66 -9.91 -5.84
N GLY A 46 -21.28 -10.50 -4.83
CA GLY A 46 -22.69 -10.91 -4.86
C GLY A 46 -23.69 -9.74 -4.80
N PRO A 47 -24.95 -9.97 -5.21
CA PRO A 47 -26.00 -8.94 -5.26
C PRO A 47 -26.39 -8.33 -3.90
N GLY A 48 -25.95 -8.92 -2.78
CA GLY A 48 -26.15 -8.39 -1.43
C GLY A 48 -25.09 -7.40 -0.96
N MET A 49 -24.00 -7.19 -1.72
CA MET A 49 -22.88 -6.35 -1.28
C MET A 49 -23.16 -4.85 -1.51
N ASN A 50 -22.73 -4.01 -0.55
CA ASN A 50 -22.91 -2.57 -0.63
C ASN A 50 -22.22 -1.99 -1.88
N SER A 51 -22.97 -1.18 -2.66
CA SER A 51 -22.46 -0.55 -3.89
C SER A 51 -21.20 0.31 -3.70
N HIS A 52 -21.00 0.86 -2.49
CA HIS A 52 -19.79 1.61 -2.14
C HIS A 52 -18.55 0.73 -2.05
N VAL A 53 -18.70 -0.52 -1.59
CA VAL A 53 -17.61 -1.51 -1.50
C VAL A 53 -17.16 -1.92 -2.91
N LEU A 54 -18.11 -2.25 -3.79
CA LEU A 54 -17.80 -2.58 -5.20
C LEU A 54 -17.09 -1.44 -5.92
N LYS A 55 -17.56 -0.19 -5.75
CA LYS A 55 -16.89 0.99 -6.31
C LYS A 55 -15.49 1.17 -5.73
N GLY A 56 -15.32 0.99 -4.42
CA GLY A 56 -14.02 1.06 -3.75
C GLY A 56 -13.03 0.03 -4.31
N MET A 57 -13.48 -1.21 -4.51
CA MET A 57 -12.65 -2.29 -5.09
C MET A 57 -12.27 -1.99 -6.55
N ALA A 58 -13.19 -1.45 -7.35
CA ALA A 58 -12.89 -1.04 -8.72
C ALA A 58 -11.84 0.09 -8.78
N VAL A 59 -11.97 1.11 -7.92
CA VAL A 59 -11.00 2.21 -7.81
C VAL A 59 -9.64 1.70 -7.35
N ALA A 60 -9.60 0.84 -6.32
CA ALA A 60 -8.37 0.22 -5.84
C ALA A 60 -7.68 -0.61 -6.94
N GLY A 61 -8.43 -1.42 -7.69
CA GLY A 61 -7.92 -2.16 -8.84
C GLY A 61 -7.33 -1.26 -9.91
N GLY A 62 -7.99 -0.15 -10.22
CA GLY A 62 -7.49 0.88 -11.13
C GLY A 62 -6.18 1.51 -10.66
N ILE A 63 -6.08 1.87 -9.37
CA ILE A 63 -4.86 2.43 -8.77
C ILE A 63 -3.71 1.41 -8.87
N ILE A 64 -3.95 0.14 -8.54
CA ILE A 64 -2.94 -0.92 -8.63
C ILE A 64 -2.49 -1.11 -10.08
N TYR A 65 -3.40 -1.05 -11.05
CA TYR A 65 -3.05 -1.16 -12.46
C TYR A 65 -2.20 0.01 -12.96
N VAL A 66 -2.56 1.25 -12.60
CA VAL A 66 -1.78 2.46 -12.94
C VAL A 66 -0.39 2.40 -12.28
N PHE A 67 -0.31 2.00 -11.01
CA PHE A 67 0.96 1.80 -10.33
C PHE A 67 1.81 0.73 -11.01
N SER A 68 1.19 -0.38 -11.42
CA SER A 68 1.84 -1.47 -12.16
C SER A 68 2.43 -0.95 -13.48
N PHE A 69 1.71 -0.09 -14.21
CA PHE A 69 2.21 0.52 -15.44
C PHE A 69 3.48 1.35 -15.18
N PHE A 70 3.46 2.25 -14.20
CA PHE A 70 4.63 3.08 -13.88
C PHE A 70 5.81 2.24 -13.39
N TYR A 71 5.54 1.23 -12.56
CA TYR A 71 6.58 0.36 -12.02
C TYR A 71 7.25 -0.50 -13.11
N VAL A 72 6.46 -1.14 -13.98
CA VAL A 72 6.99 -1.92 -15.11
C VAL A 72 7.74 -1.01 -16.09
N LEU A 73 7.22 0.19 -16.37
CA LEU A 73 7.90 1.18 -17.22
C LEU A 73 9.24 1.62 -16.63
N TYR A 74 9.30 1.86 -15.32
CA TYR A 74 10.55 2.17 -14.63
C TYR A 74 11.54 1.02 -14.70
N SER A 75 11.08 -0.20 -14.38
CA SER A 75 11.88 -1.42 -14.41
C SER A 75 12.48 -1.69 -15.80
N MET A 76 11.67 -1.52 -16.85
CA MET A 76 12.13 -1.62 -18.23
C MET A 76 13.14 -0.53 -18.60
N ASN A 77 12.91 0.72 -18.17
CA ASN A 77 13.90 1.80 -18.39
C ASN A 77 15.23 1.49 -17.70
N ALA A 78 15.21 0.93 -16.49
CA ALA A 78 16.41 0.51 -15.78
C ALA A 78 17.12 -0.64 -16.53
N PHE A 79 16.36 -1.61 -17.04
CA PHE A 79 16.85 -2.71 -17.87
C PHE A 79 17.52 -2.22 -19.18
N LEU A 80 16.90 -1.27 -19.89
CA LEU A 80 17.52 -0.67 -21.07
C LEU A 80 18.77 0.14 -20.73
N ARG A 81 18.83 0.73 -19.53
CA ARG A 81 20.00 1.46 -19.05
C ARG A 81 21.16 0.56 -18.64
N SER A 82 20.95 -0.70 -18.29
CA SER A 82 22.06 -1.64 -18.05
C SER A 82 22.65 -2.17 -19.36
N ARG A 83 21.84 -2.19 -20.44
CA ARG A 83 22.22 -2.74 -21.76
C ARG A 83 22.70 -1.72 -22.79
N LYS A 84 23.01 -0.49 -22.36
CA LYS A 84 23.44 0.59 -23.28
C LYS A 84 24.69 0.24 -24.08
N LYS A 85 25.66 -0.43 -23.44
CA LYS A 85 26.92 -0.85 -24.07
C LYS A 85 26.67 -1.92 -25.14
N GLU A 86 25.77 -2.87 -24.88
CA GLU A 86 25.34 -3.88 -25.84
C GLU A 86 24.70 -3.24 -27.07
N PHE A 87 23.76 -2.30 -26.87
CA PHE A 87 23.16 -1.56 -27.99
C PHE A 87 24.18 -0.74 -28.78
N GLY A 88 25.20 -0.18 -28.12
CA GLY A 88 26.30 0.52 -28.78
C GLY A 88 27.14 -0.38 -29.68
N VAL A 89 27.50 -1.57 -29.20
CA VAL A 89 28.22 -2.57 -30.00
C VAL A 89 27.40 -3.03 -31.20
N LEU A 90 26.10 -3.29 -31.01
CA LEU A 90 25.20 -3.69 -32.08
C LEU A 90 25.05 -2.61 -33.16
N LEU A 91 24.97 -1.32 -32.78
CA LEU A 91 24.97 -0.20 -33.73
C LEU A 91 26.26 -0.14 -34.54
N ILE A 92 27.43 -0.34 -33.90
CA ILE A 92 28.74 -0.34 -34.59
C ILE A 92 28.82 -1.50 -35.60
N HIS A 93 28.20 -2.64 -35.29
CA HIS A 93 28.11 -3.80 -36.19
C HIS A 93 27.05 -3.65 -37.30
N GLY A 94 26.46 -2.45 -37.47
CA GLY A 94 25.57 -2.15 -38.59
C GLY A 94 24.08 -2.41 -38.34
N MET A 95 23.66 -2.74 -37.10
CA MET A 95 22.23 -2.76 -36.80
C MET A 95 21.63 -1.35 -36.90
N THR A 96 20.48 -1.26 -37.58
CA THR A 96 19.72 -0.01 -37.64
C THR A 96 19.03 0.28 -36.31
N SER A 97 18.77 1.55 -36.01
CA SER A 97 18.01 1.93 -34.80
C SER A 97 16.59 1.35 -34.80
N TYR A 98 16.02 1.09 -35.97
CA TYR A 98 14.73 0.41 -36.09
C TYR A 98 14.81 -1.05 -35.62
N GLN A 99 15.83 -1.79 -36.05
CA GLN A 99 16.06 -3.17 -35.61
C GLN A 99 16.27 -3.25 -34.10
N ILE A 100 16.99 -2.31 -33.48
CA ILE A 100 17.15 -2.28 -32.02
C ILE A 100 15.81 -2.07 -31.31
N ARG A 101 14.98 -1.13 -31.78
CA ARG A 101 13.66 -0.92 -31.19
C ARG A 101 12.75 -2.15 -31.34
N TRP A 102 12.79 -2.79 -32.51
CA TRP A 102 12.03 -4.01 -32.78
C TRP A 102 12.49 -5.19 -31.91
N MET A 103 13.80 -5.32 -31.67
CA MET A 103 14.37 -6.28 -30.73
C MET A 103 13.84 -6.04 -29.32
N VAL A 104 13.94 -4.81 -28.80
CA VAL A 104 13.45 -4.46 -27.47
C VAL A 104 11.95 -4.71 -27.32
N PHE A 105 11.16 -4.41 -28.36
CA PHE A 105 9.73 -4.70 -28.39
C PHE A 105 9.44 -6.20 -28.20
N LEU A 106 10.13 -7.06 -28.96
CA LEU A 106 9.95 -8.51 -28.88
C LEU A 106 10.45 -9.10 -27.56
N GLU A 107 11.60 -8.63 -27.06
CA GLU A 107 12.11 -9.05 -25.75
C GLU A 107 11.11 -8.70 -24.64
N ASN A 108 10.55 -7.48 -24.66
CA ASN A 108 9.55 -7.09 -23.69
C ASN A 108 8.29 -7.96 -23.74
N MET A 109 7.83 -8.30 -24.95
CA MET A 109 6.68 -9.19 -25.13
C MET A 109 6.92 -10.60 -24.60
N ILE A 110 8.08 -11.19 -24.88
CA ILE A 110 8.43 -12.53 -24.41
C ILE A 110 8.51 -12.56 -22.88
N ILE A 111 9.21 -11.58 -22.29
CA ILE A 111 9.37 -11.48 -20.84
C ILE A 111 8.03 -11.20 -20.18
N GLY A 112 7.23 -10.28 -20.73
CA GLY A 112 5.92 -9.91 -20.21
C GLY A 112 4.93 -11.08 -20.24
N PHE A 113 4.92 -11.85 -21.33
CA PHE A 113 4.10 -13.06 -21.44
C PHE A 113 4.50 -14.11 -20.40
N ALA A 114 5.80 -14.41 -20.30
CA ALA A 114 6.33 -15.37 -19.32
C ALA A 114 6.05 -14.92 -17.87
N ALA A 115 6.27 -13.64 -17.58
CA ALA A 115 6.03 -13.05 -16.26
C ALA A 115 4.54 -13.05 -15.90
N THR A 116 3.65 -12.86 -16.89
CA THR A 116 2.20 -12.91 -16.68
C THR A 116 1.76 -14.34 -16.35
N GLY A 117 2.20 -15.33 -17.13
CA GLY A 117 1.85 -16.73 -16.88
C GLY A 117 2.37 -17.24 -15.53
N ILE A 118 3.65 -16.99 -15.23
CA ILE A 118 4.26 -17.44 -13.96
C ILE A 118 3.72 -16.63 -12.78
N GLY A 119 3.44 -15.33 -12.94
CA GLY A 119 2.87 -14.48 -11.90
C GLY A 119 1.45 -14.91 -11.51
N ILE A 120 0.61 -15.27 -12.49
CA ILE A 120 -0.71 -15.87 -12.21
C ILE A 120 -0.56 -17.20 -11.48
N LEU A 121 0.36 -18.07 -11.94
CA LEU A 121 0.61 -19.36 -11.29
C LEU A 121 1.06 -19.18 -9.83
N LEU A 122 2.00 -18.28 -9.57
CA LEU A 122 2.45 -17.97 -8.22
C LEU A 122 1.33 -17.39 -7.37
N GLY A 123 0.55 -16.44 -7.89
CA GLY A 123 -0.56 -15.89 -7.13
C GLY A 123 -1.69 -16.91 -6.88
N LEU A 124 -1.86 -17.92 -7.74
CA LEU A 124 -2.77 -19.05 -7.49
C LEU A 124 -2.28 -19.92 -6.33
N ILE A 125 -0.96 -20.18 -6.25
CA ILE A 125 -0.36 -20.93 -5.12
C ILE A 125 -0.61 -20.18 -3.80
N PHE A 126 -0.46 -18.84 -3.81
CA PHE A 126 -0.65 -18.01 -2.61
C PHE A 126 -2.10 -17.56 -2.38
N ALA A 127 -3.04 -17.89 -3.26
CA ALA A 127 -4.42 -17.40 -3.20
C ALA A 127 -5.11 -17.76 -1.89
N LYS A 128 -4.98 -19.02 -1.42
CA LYS A 128 -5.57 -19.45 -0.14
C LYS A 128 -5.00 -18.66 1.04
N ALA A 129 -3.69 -18.38 1.05
CA ALA A 129 -3.06 -17.61 2.12
C ALA A 129 -3.61 -16.18 2.16
N VAL A 130 -3.81 -15.57 0.99
CA VAL A 130 -4.35 -14.20 0.90
C VAL A 130 -5.80 -14.15 1.38
N LEU A 131 -6.64 -15.11 0.99
CA LEU A 131 -8.03 -15.17 1.43
C LEU A 131 -8.13 -15.32 2.95
N LEU A 132 -7.31 -16.17 3.56
CA LEU A 132 -7.25 -16.34 5.02
C LEU A 132 -6.79 -15.06 5.74
N ILE A 133 -5.80 -14.36 5.19
CA ILE A 133 -5.36 -13.06 5.74
C ILE A 133 -6.49 -12.04 5.63
N ALA A 134 -7.18 -11.99 4.49
CA ALA A 134 -8.28 -11.05 4.28
C ALA A 134 -9.45 -11.32 5.23
N GLU A 135 -9.84 -12.58 5.43
CA GLU A 135 -10.85 -13.00 6.39
C GLU A 135 -10.50 -12.54 7.81
N THR A 136 -9.26 -12.77 8.24
CA THR A 136 -8.78 -12.37 9.57
C THR A 136 -8.77 -10.85 9.74
N VAL A 137 -8.36 -10.10 8.71
CA VAL A 137 -8.26 -8.64 8.77
C VAL A 137 -9.63 -7.96 8.72
N LEU A 138 -10.60 -8.59 8.05
CA LEU A 138 -11.96 -8.04 7.89
C LEU A 138 -12.95 -8.51 8.95
N GLU A 139 -12.52 -9.36 9.90
CA GLU A 139 -13.36 -9.91 10.99
C GLU A 139 -14.69 -10.47 10.46
N MET A 140 -14.64 -11.21 9.35
CA MET A 140 -15.84 -11.77 8.72
C MET A 140 -16.28 -13.06 9.41
N ASP A 141 -17.56 -13.14 9.79
CA ASP A 141 -18.17 -14.36 10.35
C ASP A 141 -18.30 -15.50 9.32
N GLN A 142 -18.28 -15.16 8.03
CA GLN A 142 -18.34 -16.13 6.93
C GLN A 142 -16.94 -16.35 6.35
N SER A 143 -16.50 -17.60 6.35
CA SER A 143 -15.18 -17.97 5.83
C SER A 143 -15.08 -17.79 4.31
N LEU A 144 -13.99 -17.16 3.86
CA LEU A 144 -13.71 -16.99 2.43
C LEU A 144 -13.16 -18.30 1.88
N TYR A 145 -14.04 -19.13 1.31
CA TYR A 145 -13.64 -20.41 0.73
C TYR A 145 -12.76 -20.22 -0.51
N PHE A 146 -11.83 -21.16 -0.73
CA PHE A 146 -11.04 -21.14 -1.94
C PHE A 146 -11.92 -21.47 -3.16
N TYR A 147 -11.99 -20.56 -4.12
CA TYR A 147 -12.66 -20.75 -5.40
C TYR A 147 -11.64 -20.68 -6.54
N PHE A 148 -11.94 -21.31 -7.68
CA PHE A 148 -11.09 -21.22 -8.87
C PHE A 148 -11.42 -19.92 -9.64
N PRO A 149 -10.53 -18.90 -9.66
CA PRO A 149 -10.90 -17.53 -10.01
C PRO A 149 -10.70 -17.26 -11.51
N THR A 150 -11.52 -17.90 -12.36
CA THR A 150 -11.41 -17.81 -13.83
C THR A 150 -11.46 -16.36 -14.34
N LEU A 151 -12.37 -15.55 -13.78
CA LEU A 151 -12.51 -14.15 -14.18
C LEU A 151 -11.27 -13.32 -13.81
N ALA A 152 -10.71 -13.52 -12.61
CA ALA A 152 -9.49 -12.84 -12.19
C ALA A 152 -8.28 -13.22 -13.08
N ILE A 153 -8.19 -14.49 -13.50
CA ILE A 153 -7.15 -14.98 -14.40
C ILE A 153 -7.24 -14.27 -15.76
N VAL A 154 -8.43 -14.26 -16.36
CA VAL A 154 -8.65 -13.64 -17.68
C VAL A 154 -8.40 -12.13 -17.63
N VAL A 155 -8.98 -11.44 -16.63
CA VAL A 155 -8.79 -9.99 -16.46
C VAL A 155 -7.32 -9.66 -16.28
N THR A 156 -6.58 -10.40 -15.45
CA THR A 156 -5.15 -10.18 -15.25
C THR A 156 -4.36 -10.43 -16.53
N PHE A 157 -4.62 -11.55 -17.20
CA PHE A 157 -3.91 -11.92 -18.41
C PHE A 157 -4.08 -10.85 -19.50
N VAL A 158 -5.32 -10.47 -19.81
CA VAL A 158 -5.60 -9.44 -20.81
C VAL A 158 -4.99 -8.10 -20.40
N SER A 159 -5.19 -7.67 -19.14
CA SER A 159 -4.71 -6.39 -18.65
C SER A 159 -3.19 -6.27 -18.73
N PHE A 160 -2.43 -7.31 -18.38
CA PHE A 160 -0.97 -7.27 -18.42
C PHE A 160 -0.41 -7.44 -19.83
N ILE A 161 -1.00 -8.27 -20.69
CA ILE A 161 -0.58 -8.34 -22.10
C ILE A 161 -0.77 -6.99 -22.78
N THR A 162 -1.91 -6.33 -22.56
CA THR A 162 -2.17 -4.96 -23.03
C THR A 162 -1.18 -3.97 -22.44
N LEU A 163 -0.88 -4.06 -21.15
CA LEU A 163 0.10 -3.19 -20.47
C LEU A 163 1.50 -3.33 -21.07
N PHE A 164 2.01 -4.56 -21.23
CA PHE A 164 3.32 -4.78 -21.85
C PHE A 164 3.33 -4.29 -23.28
N PHE A 165 2.23 -4.43 -24.03
CA PHE A 165 2.12 -3.94 -25.40
C PHE A 165 2.26 -2.42 -25.43
N PHE A 166 1.49 -1.70 -24.61
CA PHE A 166 1.59 -0.24 -24.50
C PHE A 166 2.98 0.22 -24.07
N ILE A 167 3.62 -0.47 -23.11
CA ILE A 167 4.98 -0.15 -22.68
C ILE A 167 5.99 -0.35 -23.82
N SER A 168 5.89 -1.45 -24.57
CA SER A 168 6.77 -1.70 -25.73
C SER A 168 6.63 -0.62 -26.79
N VAL A 169 5.38 -0.18 -27.07
CA VAL A 169 5.10 0.90 -28.01
C VAL A 169 5.67 2.22 -27.49
N PHE A 170 5.39 2.58 -26.24
CA PHE A 170 5.87 3.82 -25.61
C PHE A 170 7.39 3.92 -25.65
N ILE A 171 8.10 2.83 -25.35
CA ILE A 171 9.56 2.76 -25.38
C ILE A 171 10.10 2.90 -26.79
N THR A 172 9.45 2.28 -27.77
CA THR A 172 9.79 2.42 -29.18
C THR A 172 9.75 3.89 -29.61
N PHE A 173 8.76 4.66 -29.13
CA PHE A 173 8.68 6.11 -29.37
C PHE A 173 9.69 6.93 -28.55
N MET A 174 9.89 6.59 -27.28
CA MET A 174 10.79 7.31 -26.36
C MET A 174 12.27 7.14 -26.72
N LEU A 175 12.66 6.01 -27.32
CA LEU A 175 14.01 5.70 -27.81
C LEU A 175 14.32 6.31 -29.19
N ARG A 176 13.98 7.59 -29.42
CA ARG A 176 14.46 8.33 -30.61
C ARG A 176 15.99 8.41 -30.61
N THR A 177 16.58 8.21 -31.79
CA THR A 177 18.00 7.95 -32.10
C THR A 177 19.04 8.82 -31.35
N LYS A 178 18.71 10.07 -31.03
CA LYS A 178 19.60 10.99 -30.30
C LYS A 178 19.96 10.51 -28.89
N LYS A 179 19.08 9.75 -28.22
CA LYS A 179 19.36 9.19 -26.90
C LYS A 179 20.40 8.07 -26.96
N ILE A 180 20.35 7.18 -27.94
CA ILE A 180 21.24 6.01 -28.01
C ILE A 180 22.70 6.45 -28.19
N ILE A 181 22.95 7.47 -29.03
CA ILE A 181 24.29 8.06 -29.20
C ILE A 181 24.77 8.76 -27.91
N SER A 182 23.88 9.48 -27.21
CA SER A 182 24.21 10.09 -25.90
C SER A 182 24.44 9.06 -24.79
N LEU A 183 23.82 7.87 -24.90
CA LEU A 183 23.98 6.75 -23.99
C LEU A 183 25.38 6.11 -24.11
N ILE A 184 25.99 6.14 -25.30
CA ILE A 184 27.35 5.63 -25.56
C ILE A 184 28.41 6.63 -25.08
N LYS A 185 28.18 7.95 -25.25
CA LYS A 185 29.11 9.00 -24.82
C LYS A 185 28.97 9.41 -23.33
N GLY A 186 27.96 8.93 -22.63
CA GLY A 186 27.56 9.43 -21.31
C GLY A 186 28.48 9.08 -20.13
N ASP A 187 29.38 8.10 -20.27
CA ASP A 187 30.32 7.69 -19.20
C ASP A 187 31.55 8.62 -19.08
N ALA A 188 31.77 9.52 -20.04
CA ALA A 188 32.97 10.37 -20.11
C ALA A 188 32.83 11.74 -19.39
N LYS A 189 31.75 11.98 -18.63
CA LYS A 189 31.63 13.21 -17.82
C LYS A 189 32.32 13.02 -16.47
N GLU A 190 33.35 13.83 -16.22
CA GLU A 190 34.07 13.89 -14.95
C GLU A 190 33.11 13.94 -13.75
N ARG A 191 33.23 12.96 -12.85
CA ARG A 191 32.45 12.89 -11.62
C ARG A 191 32.96 13.95 -10.64
N LYS A 192 32.27 15.10 -10.59
CA LYS A 192 32.55 16.15 -9.59
C LYS A 192 32.30 15.59 -8.18
N GLU A 193 33.16 15.93 -7.22
CA GLU A 193 33.00 15.47 -5.84
C GLU A 193 31.60 15.80 -5.28
N PRO A 194 31.01 14.89 -4.48
CA PRO A 194 29.68 15.05 -3.94
C PRO A 194 29.63 16.17 -2.90
N LYS A 195 29.30 17.39 -3.33
CA LYS A 195 29.07 18.54 -2.44
C LYS A 195 27.84 18.35 -1.55
N PHE A 196 27.95 18.73 -0.28
CA PHE A 196 26.86 18.81 0.70
C PHE A 196 26.83 20.21 1.34
N SER A 197 25.69 20.60 1.90
CA SER A 197 25.55 21.83 2.70
C SER A 197 25.30 21.49 4.16
N ILE A 198 26.18 21.96 5.05
CA ILE A 198 26.08 21.73 6.51
C ILE A 198 24.76 22.29 7.06
N ILE A 199 24.36 23.48 6.60
CA ILE A 199 23.12 24.15 7.02
C ILE A 199 21.91 23.28 6.68
N LEU A 200 21.87 22.74 5.46
CA LEU A 200 20.77 21.87 5.03
C LEU A 200 20.79 20.52 5.76
N SER A 201 21.97 20.01 6.13
CA SER A 201 22.07 18.79 6.95
C SER A 201 21.50 19.01 8.36
N VAL A 202 21.82 20.14 9.01
CA VAL A 202 21.23 20.48 10.32
C VAL A 202 19.73 20.70 10.21
N LEU A 203 19.28 21.40 9.16
CA LEU A 203 17.85 21.60 8.89
C LEU A 203 17.12 20.25 8.71
N ALA A 204 17.73 19.25 8.08
CA ALA A 204 17.13 17.92 7.95
C ALA A 204 16.87 17.27 9.32
N ILE A 205 17.82 17.38 10.25
CA ILE A 205 17.66 16.86 11.62
C ILE A 205 16.53 17.58 12.32
N LEU A 206 16.51 18.91 12.25
CA LEU A 206 15.48 19.72 12.90
C LEU A 206 14.09 19.38 12.36
N LEU A 207 13.91 19.35 11.04
CA LEU A 207 12.63 19.05 10.40
C LEU A 207 12.11 17.65 10.80
N LEU A 208 12.98 16.64 10.79
CA LEU A 208 12.59 15.28 11.20
C LEU A 208 12.29 15.21 12.70
N ALA A 209 13.12 15.81 13.55
CA ALA A 209 12.92 15.83 15.00
C ALA A 209 11.61 16.54 15.37
N THR A 210 11.34 17.70 14.77
CA THR A 210 10.08 18.44 14.99
C THR A 210 8.88 17.69 14.44
N GLY A 211 9.00 17.07 13.25
CA GLY A 211 7.91 16.33 12.62
C GLY A 211 7.48 15.14 13.48
N TYR A 212 8.43 14.30 13.90
CA TYR A 212 8.15 13.17 14.78
C TYR A 212 7.76 13.59 16.20
N GLY A 213 8.37 14.65 16.74
CA GLY A 213 8.00 15.19 18.05
C GLY A 213 6.57 15.72 18.09
N MET A 214 6.13 16.44 17.05
CA MET A 214 4.73 16.87 16.90
C MET A 214 3.80 15.68 16.73
N ALA A 215 4.17 14.68 15.92
CA ALA A 215 3.36 13.48 15.73
C ALA A 215 3.09 12.74 17.05
N PHE A 216 4.05 12.74 17.98
CA PHE A 216 3.90 12.08 19.28
C PHE A 216 3.14 12.92 20.31
N SER A 217 3.15 14.25 20.20
CA SER A 217 2.59 15.15 21.22
C SER A 217 1.14 15.56 20.96
N VAL A 218 0.63 15.34 19.75
CA VAL A 218 -0.71 15.82 19.34
C VAL A 218 -1.75 14.73 19.56
N GLU A 219 -2.79 15.05 20.34
CA GLU A 219 -3.91 14.15 20.65
C GLU A 219 -5.27 14.76 20.24
N GLY A 220 -6.25 13.88 20.01
CA GLY A 220 -7.65 14.24 19.72
C GLY A 220 -7.84 14.99 18.39
N ILE A 221 -8.80 15.91 18.35
CA ILE A 221 -9.17 16.68 17.13
C ILE A 221 -8.00 17.47 16.52
N LYS A 222 -7.00 17.84 17.34
CA LYS A 222 -5.80 18.55 16.87
C LYS A 222 -4.96 17.72 15.89
N VAL A 223 -5.09 16.39 15.91
CA VAL A 223 -4.39 15.48 14.98
C VAL A 223 -4.75 15.81 13.53
N MET A 224 -6.02 16.12 13.22
CA MET A 224 -6.42 16.45 11.86
C MET A 224 -5.77 17.73 11.34
N ALA A 225 -5.63 18.74 12.20
CA ALA A 225 -4.96 20.00 11.85
C ALA A 225 -3.43 19.84 11.73
N ALA A 226 -2.83 19.00 12.58
CA ALA A 226 -1.39 18.72 12.57
C ALA A 226 -0.96 17.77 11.44
N PHE A 227 -1.88 17.03 10.84
CA PHE A 227 -1.58 16.01 9.83
C PHE A 227 -0.81 16.55 8.62
N VAL A 228 -1.37 17.56 7.95
CA VAL A 228 -0.75 18.16 6.76
C VAL A 228 0.64 18.74 7.05
N PRO A 229 0.85 19.60 8.06
CA PRO A 229 2.17 20.16 8.34
C PRO A 229 3.19 19.08 8.74
N VAL A 230 2.82 18.07 9.54
CA VAL A 230 3.72 16.98 9.91
C VAL A 230 4.17 16.18 8.68
N VAL A 231 3.23 15.83 7.79
CA VAL A 231 3.55 15.10 6.55
C VAL A 231 4.52 15.90 5.68
N VAL A 232 4.28 17.20 5.50
CA VAL A 232 5.16 18.07 4.72
C VAL A 232 6.56 18.15 5.34
N LEU A 233 6.66 18.34 6.66
CA LEU A 233 7.93 18.39 7.39
C LEU A 233 8.72 17.09 7.22
N VAL A 234 8.07 15.93 7.37
CA VAL A 234 8.73 14.62 7.24
C VAL A 234 9.16 14.35 5.80
N ILE A 235 8.35 14.71 4.79
CA ILE A 235 8.73 14.56 3.37
C ILE A 235 9.98 15.40 3.05
N VAL A 236 9.96 16.69 3.40
CA VAL A 236 11.09 17.60 3.13
C VAL A 236 12.32 17.18 3.93
N GLY A 237 12.14 16.83 5.21
CA GLY A 237 13.21 16.34 6.09
C GLY A 237 13.86 15.06 5.54
N THR A 238 13.08 14.11 5.05
CA THR A 238 13.57 12.84 4.48
C THR A 238 14.34 13.08 3.17
N TYR A 239 13.88 14.02 2.33
CA TYR A 239 14.62 14.39 1.12
C TYR A 239 15.99 15.00 1.46
N LEU A 240 16.04 15.94 2.41
CA LEU A 240 17.29 16.55 2.86
C LEU A 240 18.18 15.55 3.59
N PHE A 241 17.59 14.58 4.29
CA PHE A 241 18.31 13.49 4.95
C PHE A 241 19.15 12.71 3.93
N PHE A 242 18.53 12.20 2.85
CA PHE A 242 19.26 11.43 1.85
C PHE A 242 20.16 12.29 0.96
N SER A 243 19.76 13.52 0.63
CA SER A 243 20.54 14.37 -0.30
C SER A 243 21.67 15.16 0.34
N GLN A 244 21.61 15.46 1.64
CA GLN A 244 22.57 16.33 2.33
C GLN A 244 23.16 15.65 3.56
N LEU A 245 22.33 15.26 4.53
CA LEU A 245 22.80 14.72 5.82
C LEU A 245 23.62 13.44 5.64
N SER A 246 23.15 12.53 4.79
CA SER A 246 23.83 11.26 4.55
C SER A 246 25.27 11.46 4.01
N ILE A 247 25.44 12.42 3.09
CA ILE A 247 26.74 12.78 2.51
C ILE A 247 27.61 13.51 3.55
N PHE A 248 27.01 14.37 4.37
CA PHE A 248 27.70 15.04 5.48
C PHE A 248 28.28 14.01 6.48
N VAL A 249 27.48 13.02 6.90
CA VAL A 249 27.93 11.96 7.81
C VAL A 249 29.10 11.18 7.21
N ILE A 250 29.01 10.79 5.94
CA ILE A 250 30.10 10.06 5.26
C ILE A 250 31.36 10.93 5.16
N SER A 251 31.20 12.21 4.86
CA SER A 251 32.31 13.16 4.76
C SER A 251 32.97 13.40 6.13
N ARG A 252 32.20 13.38 7.22
CA ARG A 252 32.72 13.46 8.59
C ARG A 252 33.49 12.21 8.97
N LEU A 253 33.00 11.03 8.60
CA LEU A 253 33.70 9.75 8.78
C LEU A 253 35.01 9.70 7.98
N LYS A 254 35.02 10.24 6.76
CA LYS A 254 36.23 10.37 5.93
C LYS A 254 37.32 11.23 6.58
N LYS A 255 36.94 12.23 7.39
CA LYS A 255 37.88 13.10 8.13
C LYS A 255 38.46 12.46 9.39
N ASN A 256 37.92 11.34 9.87
CA ASN A 256 38.43 10.66 11.06
C ASN A 256 39.53 9.68 10.64
N GLU A 257 40.78 10.03 10.87
CA GLU A 257 41.96 9.26 10.43
C GLU A 257 41.95 7.81 10.96
N ASN A 258 41.55 7.61 12.23
CA ASN A 258 41.47 6.27 12.84
C ASN A 258 40.50 5.33 12.12
N VAL A 259 39.43 5.87 11.53
CA VAL A 259 38.40 5.09 10.81
C VAL A 259 38.73 5.01 9.33
N PHE A 260 39.23 6.10 8.74
CA PHE A 260 39.51 6.19 7.31
C PHE A 260 40.67 5.28 6.87
N TRP A 261 41.75 5.23 7.66
CA TRP A 261 42.95 4.42 7.34
C TRP A 261 42.84 2.95 7.75
N ARG A 262 41.73 2.56 8.38
CA ARG A 262 41.55 1.17 8.82
C ARG A 262 41.14 0.28 7.63
N LYS A 263 42.05 -0.61 7.21
CA LYS A 263 41.82 -1.62 6.14
C LYS A 263 41.37 -0.97 4.81
N THR A 264 40.24 -1.41 4.26
CA THR A 264 39.70 -0.99 2.96
C THR A 264 38.74 0.21 3.06
N ASN A 265 38.62 0.82 4.24
CA ASN A 265 37.67 1.91 4.51
C ASN A 265 37.88 3.14 3.62
N MET A 266 39.12 3.45 3.24
CA MET A 266 39.44 4.54 2.32
C MET A 266 38.68 4.41 0.99
N LEU A 267 38.72 3.21 0.39
CA LEU A 267 38.03 2.89 -0.86
C LEU A 267 36.51 2.85 -0.65
N LEU A 268 36.07 2.27 0.47
CA LEU A 268 34.65 2.17 0.82
C LEU A 268 33.98 3.54 0.97
N PHE A 269 34.55 4.45 1.76
CA PHE A 269 33.94 5.77 2.01
C PHE A 269 34.00 6.69 0.79
N ALA A 270 35.06 6.59 -0.02
CA ALA A 270 35.15 7.34 -1.27
C ALA A 270 34.03 6.93 -2.23
N ASP A 271 33.84 5.62 -2.44
CA ASP A 271 32.79 5.09 -3.32
C ASP A 271 31.38 5.32 -2.74
N LEU A 272 31.20 5.14 -1.43
CA LEU A 272 29.92 5.33 -0.74
C LEU A 272 29.40 6.77 -0.87
N ALA A 273 30.26 7.78 -0.79
CA ALA A 273 29.86 9.18 -0.94
C ALA A 273 29.26 9.46 -2.33
N PHE A 274 29.87 8.93 -3.39
CA PHE A 274 29.34 9.06 -4.76
C PHE A 274 28.05 8.26 -4.93
N ARG A 275 28.01 7.00 -4.47
CA ARG A 275 26.80 6.17 -4.57
C ARG A 275 25.62 6.77 -3.81
N MET A 276 25.84 7.35 -2.64
CA MET A 276 24.79 8.02 -1.87
C MET A 276 24.25 9.24 -2.61
N LYS A 277 25.11 10.04 -3.25
CA LYS A 277 24.65 11.19 -4.04
C LYS A 277 23.89 10.77 -5.30
N ASP A 278 24.41 9.79 -6.03
CA ASP A 278 23.81 9.28 -7.26
C ASP A 278 22.44 8.64 -6.99
N ASN A 279 22.28 7.95 -5.85
CA ASN A 279 21.06 7.23 -5.49
C ASN A 279 20.18 7.94 -4.45
N ALA A 280 20.52 9.15 -3.99
CA ALA A 280 19.76 9.87 -2.96
C ALA A 280 18.27 9.98 -3.29
N ARG A 281 17.94 10.24 -4.57
CA ARG A 281 16.55 10.31 -5.04
C ARG A 281 15.83 8.96 -4.96
N ALA A 282 16.54 7.88 -5.27
CA ALA A 282 15.98 6.53 -5.20
C ALA A 282 15.71 6.13 -3.74
N PHE A 283 16.65 6.39 -2.83
CA PHE A 283 16.46 6.12 -1.41
C PHE A 283 15.32 6.95 -0.79
N PHE A 284 15.25 8.24 -1.14
CA PHE A 284 14.13 9.09 -0.75
C PHE A 284 12.78 8.54 -1.23
N LEU A 285 12.67 8.17 -2.51
CA LEU A 285 11.44 7.60 -3.07
C LEU A 285 11.04 6.30 -2.35
N VAL A 286 11.99 5.39 -2.12
CA VAL A 286 11.71 4.14 -1.39
C VAL A 286 11.23 4.45 0.03
N ALA A 287 11.90 5.33 0.76
CA ALA A 287 11.52 5.69 2.12
C ALA A 287 10.11 6.30 2.20
N ILE A 288 9.77 7.24 1.31
CA ILE A 288 8.45 7.87 1.29
C ILE A 288 7.37 6.88 0.89
N ILE A 289 7.59 6.06 -0.14
CA ILE A 289 6.61 5.04 -0.55
C ILE A 289 6.36 4.06 0.61
N SER A 290 7.41 3.60 1.29
CA SER A 290 7.25 2.74 2.48
C SER A 290 6.52 3.46 3.61
N THR A 291 6.84 4.73 3.87
CA THR A 291 6.18 5.53 4.92
C THR A 291 4.70 5.69 4.63
N VAL A 292 4.33 6.03 3.39
CA VAL A 292 2.93 6.16 2.97
C VAL A 292 2.21 4.82 3.09
N ALA A 293 2.82 3.71 2.66
CA ALA A 293 2.23 2.39 2.78
C ALA A 293 1.97 2.01 4.26
N PHE A 294 2.98 2.14 5.12
CA PHE A 294 2.83 1.82 6.55
C PHE A 294 1.87 2.77 7.27
N SER A 295 1.87 4.06 6.91
CA SER A 295 0.93 5.03 7.49
C SER A 295 -0.51 4.74 7.05
N ALA A 296 -0.74 4.34 5.80
CA ALA A 296 -2.06 3.96 5.33
C ALA A 296 -2.58 2.71 6.07
N ILE A 297 -1.74 1.68 6.22
CA ILE A 297 -2.06 0.47 6.99
C ILE A 297 -2.36 0.85 8.45
N GLY A 298 -1.46 1.61 9.10
CA GLY A 298 -1.63 2.03 10.49
C GLY A 298 -2.88 2.90 10.71
N THR A 299 -3.21 3.78 9.75
CA THR A 299 -4.43 4.59 9.81
C THR A 299 -5.67 3.72 9.66
N LEU A 300 -5.68 2.74 8.75
CA LEU A 300 -6.81 1.81 8.59
C LEU A 300 -7.03 0.97 9.85
N PHE A 301 -5.99 0.35 10.39
CA PHE A 301 -6.09 -0.42 11.64
C PHE A 301 -6.48 0.46 12.83
N GLY A 302 -5.86 1.64 12.96
CA GLY A 302 -6.18 2.59 14.03
C GLY A 302 -7.61 3.11 13.96
N PHE A 303 -8.08 3.42 12.75
CA PHE A 303 -9.46 3.87 12.52
C PHE A 303 -10.47 2.75 12.78
N ASN A 304 -10.19 1.51 12.34
CA ASN A 304 -11.04 0.37 12.65
C ASN A 304 -11.13 0.15 14.16
N SER A 305 -9.98 0.08 14.85
CA SER A 305 -9.95 -0.09 16.31
C SER A 305 -10.66 1.04 17.06
N TYR A 306 -10.49 2.28 16.61
CA TYR A 306 -11.18 3.44 17.19
C TYR A 306 -12.69 3.34 17.00
N LEU A 307 -13.16 3.10 15.77
CA LEU A 307 -14.58 2.96 15.48
C LEU A 307 -15.19 1.80 16.27
N THR A 308 -14.59 0.60 16.22
CA THR A 308 -15.10 -0.57 16.95
C THR A 308 -15.20 -0.28 18.45
N LYS A 309 -14.20 0.38 19.04
CA LYS A 309 -14.23 0.75 20.46
C LYS A 309 -15.30 1.78 20.78
N GLU A 310 -15.49 2.79 19.94
CA GLU A 310 -16.53 3.79 20.13
C GLU A 310 -17.94 3.22 19.89
N PHE A 311 -18.11 2.31 18.92
CA PHE A 311 -19.35 1.58 18.69
C PHE A 311 -19.71 0.67 19.88
N GLN A 312 -18.73 -0.04 20.45
CA GLN A 312 -18.91 -0.85 21.67
C GLN A 312 -19.25 0.02 22.88
N ARG A 313 -18.63 1.19 23.03
CA ARG A 313 -18.96 2.16 24.09
C ARG A 313 -20.36 2.74 23.94
N ALA A 314 -20.76 3.06 22.71
CA ALA A 314 -22.09 3.59 22.43
C ALA A 314 -23.19 2.53 22.57
N ASN A 315 -22.86 1.25 22.35
CA ASN A 315 -23.78 0.11 22.46
C ASN A 315 -23.22 -0.94 23.43
N PRO A 316 -23.17 -0.63 24.74
CA PRO A 316 -22.55 -1.52 25.71
C PRO A 316 -23.47 -2.70 26.08
N ILE A 317 -24.72 -2.72 25.58
CA ILE A 317 -25.67 -3.82 25.75
C ILE A 317 -25.73 -4.64 24.46
N SER A 318 -25.63 -5.96 24.58
CA SER A 318 -25.72 -6.89 23.44
C SER A 318 -27.12 -6.99 22.82
N PHE A 319 -28.17 -6.75 23.62
CA PHE A 319 -29.57 -6.85 23.20
C PHE A 319 -30.43 -5.84 23.95
N SER A 320 -31.18 -5.02 23.20
CA SER A 320 -32.11 -4.03 23.76
C SER A 320 -33.50 -4.22 23.18
N TYR A 321 -34.50 -4.40 24.03
CA TYR A 321 -35.90 -4.39 23.65
C TYR A 321 -36.51 -3.02 23.99
N ILE A 322 -37.12 -2.36 23.01
CA ILE A 322 -37.81 -1.08 23.18
C ILE A 322 -39.29 -1.32 22.93
N ASP A 323 -40.12 -1.06 23.94
CA ASP A 323 -41.58 -1.12 23.81
C ASP A 323 -42.05 -0.05 22.81
N ASN A 324 -42.61 -0.50 21.68
CA ASN A 324 -43.19 0.37 20.65
C ASN A 324 -44.73 0.26 20.62
N THR A 325 -45.32 -0.43 21.60
CA THR A 325 -46.72 -0.90 21.61
C THR A 325 -47.67 0.00 22.39
N SER A 326 -47.38 1.30 22.48
CA SER A 326 -48.26 2.31 23.11
C SER A 326 -48.78 1.91 24.51
N GLY A 327 -48.03 1.12 25.27
CA GLY A 327 -48.39 0.70 26.63
C GLY A 327 -49.22 -0.58 26.78
N ASP A 328 -49.34 -1.43 25.75
CA ASP A 328 -49.98 -2.76 25.89
C ASP A 328 -49.08 -3.72 26.70
N ARG A 329 -49.31 -3.75 28.02
CA ARG A 329 -48.51 -4.51 28.99
C ARG A 329 -48.54 -6.03 28.78
N VAL A 330 -49.58 -6.55 28.12
CA VAL A 330 -49.72 -8.00 27.87
C VAL A 330 -48.70 -8.45 26.82
N LYS A 331 -48.59 -7.71 25.71
CA LYS A 331 -47.64 -8.03 24.63
C LYS A 331 -46.18 -7.88 25.04
N VAL A 332 -45.87 -6.86 25.84
CA VAL A 332 -44.51 -6.68 26.38
C VAL A 332 -44.09 -7.88 27.24
N SER A 333 -45.02 -8.44 28.03
CA SER A 333 -44.72 -9.60 28.88
C SER A 333 -44.52 -10.87 28.05
N GLU A 334 -45.34 -11.09 27.02
CA GLU A 334 -45.19 -12.22 26.09
C GLU A 334 -43.87 -12.14 25.29
N ASP A 335 -43.49 -10.96 24.81
CA ASP A 335 -42.24 -10.74 24.08
C ASP A 335 -41.02 -11.02 24.97
N LEU A 336 -41.04 -10.54 26.23
CA LEU A 336 -39.96 -10.77 27.19
C LEU A 336 -39.84 -12.24 27.58
N GLU A 337 -40.96 -12.95 27.82
CA GLU A 337 -40.95 -14.39 28.08
C GLU A 337 -40.39 -15.19 26.90
N LEU A 338 -40.71 -14.80 25.66
CA LEU A 338 -40.17 -15.43 24.46
C LEU A 338 -38.64 -15.24 24.36
N ILE A 339 -38.15 -14.03 24.66
CA ILE A 339 -36.72 -13.73 24.68
C ILE A 339 -36.01 -14.55 25.76
N GLU A 340 -36.52 -14.55 27.00
CA GLU A 340 -35.92 -15.28 28.12
C GLU A 340 -35.86 -16.79 27.84
N ARG A 341 -36.96 -17.38 27.37
CA ARG A 341 -37.01 -18.79 26.99
C ARG A 341 -36.00 -19.12 25.89
N THR A 342 -35.86 -18.26 24.89
CA THR A 342 -34.88 -18.46 23.82
C THR A 342 -33.46 -18.41 24.37
N LEU A 343 -33.14 -17.47 25.26
CA LEU A 343 -31.81 -17.37 25.87
C LEU A 343 -31.48 -18.62 26.73
N GLU A 344 -32.47 -19.15 27.44
CA GLU A 344 -32.33 -20.37 28.25
C GLU A 344 -32.17 -21.63 27.38
N ASP A 345 -32.94 -21.76 26.30
CA ASP A 345 -32.85 -22.90 25.36
C ASP A 345 -31.46 -23.01 24.71
N TYR A 346 -30.78 -21.88 24.49
CA TYR A 346 -29.39 -21.83 24.00
C TYR A 346 -28.33 -21.84 25.12
N GLY A 347 -28.73 -21.92 26.39
CA GLY A 347 -27.82 -22.00 27.54
C GLY A 347 -27.00 -20.74 27.80
N LEU A 348 -27.50 -19.56 27.41
CA LEU A 348 -26.79 -18.29 27.52
C LEU A 348 -26.99 -17.66 28.90
N SER A 349 -25.90 -17.27 29.57
CA SER A 349 -25.97 -16.49 30.80
C SER A 349 -26.30 -15.02 30.50
N TYR A 350 -27.34 -14.47 31.14
CA TYR A 350 -27.76 -13.09 30.93
C TYR A 350 -28.01 -12.36 32.26
N LYS A 351 -27.88 -11.02 32.21
CA LYS A 351 -28.31 -10.10 33.27
C LYS A 351 -29.35 -9.16 32.68
N LYS A 352 -30.49 -9.01 33.35
CA LYS A 352 -31.59 -8.16 32.89
C LYS A 352 -31.75 -6.94 33.79
N GLU A 353 -31.92 -5.79 33.17
CA GLU A 353 -32.32 -4.55 33.83
C GLU A 353 -33.33 -3.82 32.94
N SER A 354 -34.27 -3.12 33.56
CA SER A 354 -35.26 -2.32 32.85
C SER A 354 -35.11 -0.85 33.23
N VAL A 355 -35.17 0.03 32.22
CA VAL A 355 -35.02 1.47 32.38
C VAL A 355 -36.19 2.15 31.70
N THR A 356 -36.84 3.08 32.41
CA THR A 356 -37.89 3.90 31.80
C THR A 356 -37.26 5.18 31.28
N LEU A 357 -37.32 5.37 29.96
CA LEU A 357 -36.84 6.59 29.30
C LEU A 357 -38.03 7.52 29.05
N HIS A 358 -37.94 8.75 29.54
CA HIS A 358 -38.93 9.79 29.28
C HIS A 358 -38.41 10.74 28.19
N HIS A 359 -39.25 11.03 27.19
CA HIS A 359 -38.92 12.00 26.16
C HIS A 359 -39.49 13.37 26.57
N TYR A 360 -38.59 14.33 26.82
CA TYR A 360 -38.98 15.71 27.10
C TYR A 360 -38.88 16.53 25.81
N ALA A 361 -40.01 17.05 25.35
CA ALA A 361 -40.06 17.98 24.23
C ALA A 361 -39.59 19.36 24.70
N GLN A 362 -38.52 19.88 24.10
CA GLN A 362 -38.17 21.30 24.23
C GLN A 362 -39.08 22.16 23.33
N GLU A 363 -39.07 23.48 23.55
CA GLU A 363 -39.76 24.47 22.71
C GLU A 363 -39.56 24.21 21.20
N GLU A 364 -40.53 24.66 20.39
CA GLU A 364 -40.60 24.44 18.94
C GLU A 364 -39.21 24.55 18.27
N ASN A 365 -38.86 23.54 17.46
CA ASN A 365 -37.64 23.39 16.66
C ASN A 365 -36.37 22.82 17.32
N LYS A 366 -36.41 22.25 18.54
CA LYS A 366 -35.26 21.53 19.12
C LYS A 366 -35.48 20.01 19.22
N PRO A 367 -34.42 19.18 19.08
CA PRO A 367 -34.52 17.73 19.23
C PRO A 367 -35.01 17.36 20.63
N GLN A 368 -35.86 16.33 20.72
CA GLN A 368 -36.33 15.79 22.00
C GLN A 368 -35.14 15.33 22.85
N VAL A 369 -35.17 15.67 24.15
CA VAL A 369 -34.14 15.24 25.09
C VAL A 369 -34.68 14.04 25.87
N VAL A 370 -33.91 12.94 25.86
CA VAL A 370 -34.22 11.76 26.65
C VAL A 370 -33.74 11.98 28.07
N ILE A 371 -34.63 11.85 29.05
CA ILE A 371 -34.32 11.95 30.48
C ILE A 371 -34.68 10.64 31.18
N ALA A 372 -33.88 10.24 32.17
CA ALA A 372 -34.09 9.05 32.97
C ALA A 372 -34.02 9.40 34.46
N PRO A 373 -34.79 8.73 35.34
CA PRO A 373 -34.62 8.84 36.78
C PRO A 373 -33.19 8.44 37.21
N VAL A 374 -32.60 9.14 38.17
CA VAL A 374 -31.25 8.84 38.70
C VAL A 374 -31.15 7.39 39.22
N SER A 375 -32.24 6.85 39.77
CA SER A 375 -32.30 5.44 40.20
C SER A 375 -32.09 4.46 39.06
N ASP A 376 -32.65 4.74 37.88
CA ASP A 376 -32.53 3.86 36.72
C ASP A 376 -31.17 4.05 36.03
N TYR A 377 -30.63 5.28 36.05
CA TYR A 377 -29.23 5.52 35.67
C TYR A 377 -28.26 4.70 36.52
N ASN A 378 -28.42 4.68 37.85
CA ASN A 378 -27.52 3.93 38.75
C ASN A 378 -27.65 2.41 38.56
N LYS A 379 -28.84 1.88 38.26
CA LYS A 379 -29.00 0.46 37.87
C LYS A 379 -28.22 0.15 36.59
N TYR A 380 -28.34 1.03 35.59
CA TYR A 380 -27.65 0.89 34.31
C TYR A 380 -26.12 0.97 34.48
N ALA A 381 -25.64 1.96 35.24
CA ALA A 381 -24.23 2.11 35.56
C ALA A 381 -23.67 0.87 36.28
N ARG A 382 -24.41 0.30 37.24
CA ARG A 382 -24.01 -0.92 37.95
C ARG A 382 -23.92 -2.14 37.02
N LEU A 383 -24.83 -2.27 36.05
CA LEU A 383 -24.78 -3.35 35.06
C LEU A 383 -23.54 -3.25 34.16
N LEU A 384 -23.12 -2.02 33.85
CA LEU A 384 -21.94 -1.72 33.04
C LEU A 384 -20.63 -1.64 33.85
N GLY A 385 -20.70 -1.67 35.18
CA GLY A 385 -19.54 -1.45 36.06
C GLY A 385 -19.02 -0.01 36.05
N GLU A 386 -19.87 0.95 35.65
CA GLU A 386 -19.58 2.38 35.63
C GLU A 386 -19.91 3.06 36.97
N LYS A 387 -19.50 4.33 37.11
CA LYS A 387 -19.65 5.09 38.36
C LYS A 387 -21.10 5.54 38.57
N GLU A 388 -21.67 5.18 39.72
CA GLU A 388 -22.99 5.65 40.17
C GLU A 388 -22.96 7.16 40.52
N ILE A 389 -24.08 7.87 40.31
CA ILE A 389 -24.29 9.30 40.63
C ILE A 389 -25.01 9.47 41.96
#